data_AF-A0A926A343-F1
#
_entry.id   AF-A0A926A343-F1
#
_cell.length_a   1.000
_cell.length_b   1.000
_cell.length_c   1.000
_cell.angle_alpha   90.00
_cell.angle_beta   90.00
_cell.angle_gamma   90.00
#
_symmetry.space_group_name_H-M   'P 1'
#
loop_
_entity.id
_entity.type
_entity.pdbx_description
1 polymer ?
#
loop_
_entity_poly.entity_id
_entity_poly.type
_entity_poly.pdbx_seq_one_letter_code
_entity_poly.pdbx_strand_id
1 'polypeptide(L)'
;AAFKTADGAVVAAPEIQWSSSAPAVATVVDNGSATTVTAVNDGVAAITARSGGLSATTQSEVRRALSSITLTKPVRVMEYGTTAQFSATAFDARHNAIPNVQGFTFLSDDPSIAFVQPNGAVTALFKFPQLHDAVITASLSRDGTTATAKVPVVLGEPLETDYGALLLTNFVEPNQPNAFGSGIALINRLADRIAYRVVWSGLTSPVTSVAIRGPIASAGTGDLLVDLLPLPTLDASG
;
A
#
# COMPACT_ATOMS: atom_id res chain seq x y z
N ALA A 1 -13.95 1.39 45.74
CA ALA A 1 -12.98 0.62 46.56
C ALA A 1 -13.04 1.16 47.99
N ALA A 2 -12.88 0.31 49.01
CA ALA A 2 -12.80 0.74 50.41
C ALA A 2 -11.37 0.51 50.92
N PHE A 3 -10.76 1.52 51.54
CA PHE A 3 -9.46 1.41 52.17
C PHE A 3 -9.62 0.74 53.53
N LYS A 4 -8.76 -0.24 53.84
CA LYS A 4 -8.80 -0.95 55.12
C LYS A 4 -7.46 -0.86 55.83
N THR A 5 -7.50 -0.74 57.16
CA THR A 5 -6.34 -0.91 58.03
C THR A 5 -5.95 -2.39 58.12
N ALA A 6 -4.80 -2.69 58.74
CA ALA A 6 -4.29 -4.06 58.89
C ALA A 6 -5.24 -4.98 59.69
N ASP A 7 -6.01 -4.42 60.61
CA ASP A 7 -7.07 -5.06 61.41
C ASP A 7 -8.44 -5.08 60.70
N GLY A 8 -8.52 -4.56 59.47
CA GLY A 8 -9.71 -4.65 58.61
C GLY A 8 -10.73 -3.51 58.75
N ALA A 9 -10.47 -2.51 59.61
CA ALA A 9 -11.32 -1.33 59.76
C ALA A 9 -11.27 -0.44 58.51
N VAL A 10 -12.40 0.14 58.12
CA VAL A 10 -12.48 1.02 56.93
C VAL A 10 -11.88 2.39 57.26
N VAL A 11 -10.91 2.82 56.46
CA VAL A 11 -10.36 4.18 56.51
C VAL A 11 -11.25 5.09 55.68
N ALA A 12 -11.88 6.08 56.32
CA ALA A 12 -12.66 7.09 55.64
C ALA A 12 -11.74 8.12 54.96
N ALA A 13 -11.87 8.26 53.64
CA ALA A 13 -11.20 9.28 52.82
C ALA A 13 -9.68 9.44 53.05
N PRO A 14 -8.86 8.38 52.91
CA PRO A 14 -7.41 8.57 52.90
C PRO A 14 -7.01 9.45 51.71
N GLU A 15 -6.03 10.33 51.91
CA GLU A 15 -5.42 11.09 50.82
C GLU A 15 -4.70 10.12 49.87
N ILE A 16 -5.07 10.13 48.60
CA ILE A 16 -4.46 9.28 47.57
C ILE A 16 -3.78 10.18 46.56
N GLN A 17 -2.50 9.96 46.34
CA GLN A 17 -1.75 10.61 45.27
C GLN A 17 -1.72 9.69 44.05
N TRP A 18 -2.26 10.19 42.95
CA TRP A 18 -2.27 9.47 41.68
C TRP A 18 -1.20 9.97 40.74
N SER A 19 -0.60 9.04 39.98
CA SER A 19 0.39 9.37 38.96
C SER A 19 0.29 8.44 37.76
N SER A 20 0.72 8.94 36.61
CA SER A 20 0.90 8.17 35.37
C SER A 20 2.37 8.15 35.00
N SER A 21 2.89 6.97 34.64
CA SER A 21 4.25 6.85 34.11
C SER A 21 4.41 7.44 32.71
N ALA A 22 3.30 7.64 31.98
CA ALA A 22 3.30 8.16 30.61
C ALA A 22 2.09 9.09 30.39
N PRO A 23 2.14 10.35 30.86
CA PRO A 23 1.05 11.31 30.68
C PRO A 23 0.65 11.57 29.22
N ALA A 24 1.58 11.39 28.27
CA ALA A 24 1.30 11.49 26.83
C ALA A 24 0.42 10.33 26.29
N VAL A 25 0.31 9.23 27.03
CA VAL A 25 -0.53 8.05 26.71
C VAL A 25 -1.82 8.08 27.52
N ALA A 26 -1.72 8.32 28.83
CA ALA A 26 -2.87 8.46 29.73
C ALA A 26 -2.57 9.50 30.82
N THR A 27 -3.45 10.48 30.96
CA THR A 27 -3.37 11.46 32.06
C THR A 27 -4.24 11.02 33.22
N VAL A 28 -3.85 11.44 34.42
CA VAL A 28 -4.67 11.27 35.61
C VAL A 28 -4.89 12.63 36.22
N VAL A 29 -6.15 12.97 36.48
CA VAL A 29 -6.55 14.17 37.19
C VAL A 29 -7.29 13.73 38.44
N ASP A 30 -6.78 14.14 39.59
CA ASP A 30 -7.43 13.95 40.87
C ASP A 30 -7.96 15.30 41.36
N ASN A 31 -9.26 15.37 41.65
CA ASN A 31 -9.90 16.58 42.18
C ASN A 31 -10.30 16.41 43.66
N GLY A 32 -9.76 15.39 44.34
CA GLY A 32 -9.96 15.11 45.76
C GLY A 32 -11.25 14.35 46.07
N SER A 33 -12.31 14.52 45.28
CA SER A 33 -13.57 13.75 45.40
C SER A 33 -13.65 12.61 44.38
N ALA A 34 -12.97 12.74 43.25
CA ALA A 34 -12.92 11.75 42.18
C ALA A 34 -11.60 11.82 41.42
N THR A 35 -11.15 10.66 40.97
CA THR A 35 -9.98 10.53 40.09
C THR A 35 -10.46 10.10 38.71
N THR A 36 -10.04 10.85 37.68
CA THR A 36 -10.34 10.54 36.28
C THR A 36 -9.06 10.19 35.54
N VAL A 37 -9.04 9.02 34.91
CA VAL A 37 -7.99 8.63 33.96
C VAL A 37 -8.49 8.91 32.55
N THR A 38 -7.76 9.75 31.80
CA THR A 38 -8.11 10.12 30.43
C THR A 38 -7.08 9.54 29.45
N ALA A 39 -7.55 8.72 28.52
CA ALA A 39 -6.74 8.22 27.41
C ALA A 39 -6.38 9.36 26.44
N VAL A 40 -5.11 9.40 26.01
CA VAL A 40 -4.56 10.46 25.14
C VAL A 40 -4.06 9.88 23.83
N ASN A 41 -3.06 8.99 23.88
CA ASN A 41 -2.46 8.36 22.70
C ASN A 41 -2.30 6.86 22.91
N ASP A 42 -2.07 6.15 21.80
CA ASP A 42 -1.67 4.75 21.82
C ASP A 42 -0.41 4.55 22.66
N GLY A 43 -0.39 3.49 23.47
CA GLY A 43 0.77 3.11 24.25
C GLY A 43 0.41 2.43 25.56
N VAL A 44 1.41 2.22 26.40
CA VAL A 44 1.22 1.61 27.73
C VAL A 44 1.59 2.64 28.79
N ALA A 45 0.69 2.86 29.74
CA ALA A 45 0.92 3.69 30.91
C ALA A 45 0.70 2.87 32.18
N ALA A 46 1.60 3.01 33.15
CA ALA A 46 1.38 2.53 34.50
C ALA A 46 0.71 3.63 35.31
N ILE A 47 -0.46 3.32 35.89
CA ILE A 47 -1.19 4.21 36.79
C ILE A 47 -0.95 3.75 38.22
N THR A 48 -0.41 4.65 39.05
CA THR A 48 -0.04 4.35 40.43
C THR A 48 -0.86 5.20 41.40
N ALA A 49 -1.53 4.54 42.35
CA ALA A 49 -2.14 5.15 43.52
C ALA A 49 -1.22 4.99 44.72
N ARG A 50 -0.97 6.07 45.46
CA ARG A 50 -0.18 6.06 46.71
C ARG A 50 -0.98 6.65 47.86
N SER A 51 -0.93 6.00 49.02
CA SER A 51 -1.54 6.50 50.27
C SER A 51 -0.55 6.25 51.40
N GLY A 52 0.07 7.31 51.93
CA GLY A 52 1.19 7.18 52.88
C GLY A 52 2.33 6.36 52.27
N GLY A 53 2.78 5.32 52.99
CA GLY A 53 3.84 4.42 52.53
C GLY A 53 3.40 3.27 51.61
N LEU A 54 2.10 3.16 51.29
CA LEU A 54 1.55 2.08 50.47
C LEU A 54 1.33 2.55 49.03
N SER A 55 1.54 1.65 48.07
CA SER A 55 1.29 1.91 46.65
C SER A 55 0.69 0.72 45.93
N ALA A 56 -0.22 0.98 44.99
CA ALA A 56 -0.71 0.00 44.03
C ALA A 56 -0.55 0.55 42.61
N THR A 57 -0.11 -0.30 41.69
CA THR A 57 0.13 0.08 40.29
C THR A 57 -0.62 -0.87 39.37
N THR A 58 -1.27 -0.32 38.35
CA THR A 58 -1.86 -1.09 37.26
C THR A 58 -1.27 -0.64 35.93
N GLN A 59 -1.05 -1.59 35.02
CA GLN A 59 -0.68 -1.27 33.63
C GLN A 59 -1.94 -1.13 32.79
N SER A 60 -1.99 -0.09 31.97
CA SER A 60 -3.10 0.19 31.06
C SER A 60 -2.55 0.37 29.66
N GLU A 61 -3.00 -0.47 28.74
CA GLU A 61 -2.76 -0.32 27.31
C GLU A 61 -3.87 0.55 26.71
N VAL A 62 -3.49 1.67 26.11
CA VAL A 62 -4.39 2.57 25.42
C VAL A 62 -4.30 2.29 23.93
N ARG A 63 -5.46 2.12 23.30
CA ARG A 63 -5.63 2.01 21.85
C ARG A 63 -6.76 2.92 21.41
N ARG A 64 -6.47 3.92 20.57
CA ARG A 64 -7.49 4.79 20.00
C ARG A 64 -8.30 4.01 18.96
N ALA A 65 -9.61 4.18 19.02
CA ALA A 65 -10.53 3.56 18.08
C ALA A 65 -10.33 4.15 16.67
N LEU A 66 -10.18 3.26 15.69
CA LEU A 66 -10.16 3.63 14.28
C LEU A 66 -11.55 4.09 13.84
N SER A 67 -11.63 5.22 13.13
CA SER A 67 -12.88 5.69 12.53
C SER A 67 -12.77 5.84 11.02
N SER A 68 -11.66 6.38 10.53
CA SER A 68 -11.44 6.56 9.08
C SER A 68 -9.96 6.49 8.74
N ILE A 69 -9.65 6.40 7.46
CA ILE A 69 -8.30 6.57 6.92
C ILE A 69 -8.34 7.56 5.77
N THR A 70 -7.23 8.25 5.52
CA THR A 70 -6.99 8.98 4.27
C THR A 70 -5.88 8.31 3.50
N LEU A 71 -6.01 8.28 2.17
CA LEU A 71 -4.95 7.86 1.26
C LEU A 71 -4.42 9.09 0.54
N THR A 72 -3.11 9.31 0.59
CA THR A 72 -2.43 10.45 0.01
C THR A 72 -1.50 9.98 -1.09
N LYS A 73 -1.63 10.58 -2.29
CA LYS A 73 -0.69 10.43 -3.39
C LYS A 73 0.24 11.66 -3.46
N PRO A 74 1.53 11.50 -3.79
CA PRO A 74 2.49 12.60 -3.75
C PRO A 74 2.43 13.49 -5.00
N VAL A 75 1.84 12.99 -6.09
CA VAL A 75 1.73 13.70 -7.37
C VAL A 75 0.29 13.61 -7.91
N ARG A 76 -0.16 14.64 -8.63
CA ARG A 76 -1.49 14.65 -9.25
C ARG A 76 -1.55 13.67 -10.42
N VAL A 77 -0.50 13.69 -11.25
CA VAL A 77 -0.32 12.93 -12.49
C VAL A 77 0.97 12.12 -12.36
N MET A 78 0.95 10.86 -12.79
CA MET A 78 2.13 9.99 -12.83
C MET A 78 2.57 9.75 -14.27
N GLU A 79 3.87 9.91 -14.54
CA GLU A 79 4.46 9.54 -15.82
C GLU A 79 4.67 8.02 -15.89
N TYR A 80 4.58 7.45 -17.10
CA TYR A 80 4.77 6.02 -17.31
C TYR A 80 6.14 5.53 -16.87
N GLY A 81 6.17 4.35 -16.24
CA GLY A 81 7.39 3.74 -15.74
C GLY A 81 7.93 4.38 -14.46
N THR A 82 7.31 5.47 -13.97
CA THR A 82 7.70 6.09 -12.70
C THR A 82 7.02 5.43 -11.51
N THR A 83 7.71 5.46 -10.38
CA THR A 83 7.20 4.98 -9.09
C THR A 83 6.99 6.15 -8.14
N ALA A 84 5.84 6.19 -7.49
CA ALA A 84 5.48 7.18 -6.48
C ALA A 84 5.07 6.49 -5.17
N GLN A 85 5.47 7.07 -4.04
CA GLN A 85 5.14 6.53 -2.72
C GLN A 85 3.79 7.07 -2.24
N PHE A 86 2.79 6.21 -2.18
CA PHE A 86 1.51 6.53 -1.56
C PHE A 86 1.61 6.30 -0.04
N SER A 87 0.85 7.07 0.74
CA SER A 87 0.82 6.93 2.20
C SER A 87 -0.61 6.98 2.70
N ALA A 88 -0.88 6.26 3.78
CA ALA A 88 -2.17 6.27 4.45
C ALA A 88 -2.03 6.80 5.88
N THR A 89 -3.04 7.50 6.37
CA THR A 89 -3.10 8.00 7.75
C THR A 89 -4.44 7.62 8.36
N ALA A 90 -4.42 7.08 9.58
CA ALA A 90 -5.62 6.72 10.31
C ALA A 90 -6.10 7.85 11.21
N PHE A 91 -7.42 7.96 11.39
CA PHE A 91 -8.05 8.99 12.20
C PHE A 91 -9.05 8.39 13.18
N ASP A 92 -9.17 9.02 14.34
CA ASP A 92 -10.24 8.74 15.29
C ASP A 92 -11.55 9.44 14.89
N ALA A 93 -12.62 9.21 15.65
CA ALA A 93 -13.94 9.79 15.38
C ALA A 93 -14.00 11.33 15.53
N ARG A 94 -12.95 11.95 16.07
CA ARG A 94 -12.80 13.41 16.18
C ARG A 94 -11.89 13.99 15.10
N HIS A 95 -11.52 13.18 14.09
CA HIS A 95 -10.60 13.54 13.02
C HIS A 95 -9.18 13.88 13.47
N ASN A 96 -8.73 13.40 14.64
CA ASN A 96 -7.31 13.49 14.99
C ASN A 96 -6.56 12.32 14.37
N ALA A 97 -5.37 12.57 13.83
CA ALA A 97 -4.50 11.50 13.32
C ALA A 97 -4.07 10.56 14.45
N ILE A 98 -4.13 9.25 14.20
CA ILE A 98 -3.61 8.21 15.09
C ILE A 98 -2.15 7.98 14.67
N PRO A 99 -1.15 8.36 15.49
CA PRO A 99 0.25 8.20 15.11
C PRO A 99 0.69 6.74 15.15
N ASN A 100 1.75 6.41 14.40
CA ASN A 100 2.45 5.12 14.43
C ASN A 100 1.58 3.89 14.13
N VAL A 101 0.47 4.07 13.43
CA VAL A 101 -0.38 2.96 12.98
C VAL A 101 0.30 2.16 11.88
N GLN A 102 0.29 0.84 12.03
CA GLN A 102 0.87 -0.12 11.08
C GLN A 102 -0.24 -1.05 10.55
N GLY A 103 0.07 -1.84 9.51
CA GLY A 103 -0.86 -2.82 8.96
C GLY A 103 -1.80 -2.28 7.88
N PHE A 104 -1.46 -1.13 7.29
CA PHE A 104 -2.14 -0.68 6.07
C PHE A 104 -1.86 -1.67 4.93
N THR A 105 -2.90 -1.98 4.16
CA THR A 105 -2.79 -2.74 2.92
C THR A 105 -3.21 -1.86 1.75
N PHE A 106 -2.52 -2.01 0.62
CA PHE A 106 -2.79 -1.26 -0.60
C PHE A 106 -3.06 -2.21 -1.75
N LEU A 107 -4.09 -1.92 -2.53
CA LEU A 107 -4.49 -2.72 -3.69
C LEU A 107 -4.81 -1.80 -4.86
N SER A 108 -4.49 -2.26 -6.07
CA SER A 108 -4.98 -1.68 -7.32
C SER A 108 -6.13 -2.53 -7.85
N ASP A 109 -7.15 -1.89 -8.40
CA ASP A 109 -8.20 -2.58 -9.16
C ASP A 109 -7.72 -3.06 -10.54
N ASP A 110 -6.71 -2.41 -11.13
CA ASP A 110 -6.00 -2.88 -12.32
C ASP A 110 -4.46 -2.76 -12.14
N PRO A 111 -3.81 -3.86 -11.70
CA PRO A 111 -2.35 -3.92 -11.57
C PRO A 111 -1.57 -3.78 -12.89
N SER A 112 -2.21 -3.86 -14.06
CA SER A 112 -1.56 -3.62 -15.36
C SER A 112 -1.44 -2.12 -15.70
N ILE A 113 -2.14 -1.25 -14.96
CA ILE A 113 -2.10 0.22 -15.10
C ILE A 113 -1.39 0.85 -13.91
N ALA A 114 -1.64 0.34 -12.70
CA ALA A 114 -0.97 0.80 -11.49
C ALA A 114 -0.56 -0.41 -10.65
N PHE A 115 0.71 -0.78 -10.72
CA PHE A 115 1.25 -1.86 -9.91
C PHE A 115 1.58 -1.35 -8.52
N VAL A 116 1.04 -2.00 -7.48
CA VAL A 116 1.19 -1.56 -6.09
C VAL A 116 1.97 -2.61 -5.32
N GLN A 117 3.04 -2.17 -4.66
CA GLN A 117 3.79 -2.99 -3.72
C GLN A 117 3.19 -2.91 -2.30
N PRO A 118 3.43 -3.90 -1.43
CA PRO A 118 2.86 -3.92 -0.08
C PRO A 118 3.20 -2.69 0.79
N ASN A 119 4.32 -2.02 0.52
CA ASN A 119 4.74 -0.79 1.21
C ASN A 119 4.05 0.48 0.70
N GLY A 120 3.12 0.37 -0.26
CA GLY A 120 2.43 1.51 -0.87
C GLY A 120 3.22 2.22 -1.98
N ALA A 121 4.33 1.65 -2.44
CA ALA A 121 4.98 2.13 -3.67
C ALA A 121 4.12 1.73 -4.87
N VAL A 122 3.74 2.72 -5.68
CA VAL A 122 2.87 2.55 -6.85
C VAL A 122 3.66 2.89 -8.09
N THR A 123 3.78 1.94 -9.02
CA THR A 123 4.39 2.15 -10.32
C THR A 123 3.31 2.37 -11.36
N ALA A 124 3.40 3.50 -12.07
CA ALA A 124 2.53 3.79 -13.20
C ALA A 124 2.96 2.93 -14.38
N LEU A 125 2.06 2.07 -14.83
CA LEU A 125 2.21 1.21 -15.97
C LEU A 125 1.30 1.70 -17.10
N PHE A 126 1.35 1.01 -18.23
CA PHE A 126 0.54 1.33 -19.39
C PHE A 126 -0.06 0.05 -19.96
N LYS A 127 -1.38 0.08 -20.16
CA LYS A 127 -2.12 -1.01 -20.77
C LYS A 127 -2.44 -0.63 -22.22
N PHE A 128 -1.80 -1.30 -23.17
CA PHE A 128 -2.13 -1.10 -24.58
C PHE A 128 -3.54 -1.65 -24.90
N PRO A 129 -4.27 -1.05 -25.85
CA PRO A 129 -3.96 0.19 -26.59
C PRO A 129 -4.63 1.45 -26.04
N GLN A 130 -5.32 1.41 -24.91
CA GLN A 130 -6.12 2.53 -24.40
C GLN A 130 -5.63 3.03 -23.05
N LEU A 131 -5.66 4.35 -22.87
CA LEU A 131 -5.52 4.98 -21.57
C LEU A 131 -6.70 4.58 -20.68
N HIS A 132 -6.44 3.73 -19.70
CA HIS A 132 -7.42 3.34 -18.69
C HIS A 132 -6.95 3.92 -17.34
N ASP A 133 -7.91 4.28 -16.51
CA ASP A 133 -7.64 4.70 -15.13
C ASP A 133 -7.52 3.49 -14.21
N ALA A 134 -6.76 3.63 -13.13
CA ALA A 134 -6.75 2.68 -12.02
C ALA A 134 -7.07 3.40 -10.71
N VAL A 135 -7.62 2.67 -9.74
CA VAL A 135 -7.92 3.18 -8.40
C VAL A 135 -7.12 2.39 -7.39
N ILE A 136 -6.31 3.11 -6.60
CA ILE A 136 -5.66 2.53 -5.43
C ILE A 136 -6.61 2.59 -4.26
N THR A 137 -6.84 1.44 -3.64
CA THR A 137 -7.57 1.29 -2.38
C THR A 137 -6.59 1.00 -1.26
N ALA A 138 -6.56 1.83 -0.23
CA ALA A 138 -5.95 1.51 1.05
C ALA A 138 -7.01 0.96 2.00
N SER A 139 -6.63 0.01 2.85
CA SER A 139 -7.46 -0.48 3.95
C SER A 139 -6.66 -0.72 5.21
N LEU A 140 -7.33 -0.58 6.35
CA LEU A 140 -6.79 -0.87 7.67
C LEU A 140 -7.88 -1.50 8.53
N SER A 141 -7.57 -2.61 9.19
CA SER A 141 -8.42 -3.22 10.20
C SER A 141 -7.76 -3.10 11.57
N ARG A 142 -8.49 -2.56 12.54
CA ARG A 142 -8.04 -2.34 13.92
C ARG A 142 -9.19 -2.56 14.89
N ASP A 143 -8.98 -3.44 15.88
CA ASP A 143 -9.94 -3.73 16.96
C ASP A 143 -11.37 -4.04 16.43
N GLY A 144 -11.44 -4.85 15.37
CA GLY A 144 -12.70 -5.25 14.72
C GLY A 144 -13.32 -4.21 13.78
N THR A 145 -12.76 -2.99 13.70
CA THR A 145 -13.20 -1.94 12.77
C THR A 145 -12.32 -1.92 11.53
N THR A 146 -12.92 -1.85 10.34
CA THR A 146 -12.20 -1.72 9.06
C THR A 146 -12.55 -0.39 8.40
N ALA A 147 -11.53 0.37 8.01
CA ALA A 147 -11.67 1.59 7.24
C ALA A 147 -10.95 1.48 5.90
N THR A 148 -11.49 2.13 4.87
CA THR A 148 -10.93 2.13 3.51
C THR A 148 -10.89 3.55 2.94
N ALA A 149 -9.93 3.81 2.05
CA ALA A 149 -9.84 5.04 1.28
C ALA A 149 -9.40 4.72 -0.15
N LYS A 150 -9.91 5.49 -1.11
CA LYS A 150 -9.65 5.29 -2.55
C LYS A 150 -9.10 6.56 -3.18
N VAL A 151 -8.13 6.40 -4.07
CA VAL A 151 -7.55 7.50 -4.86
C VAL A 151 -7.33 7.03 -6.30
N PRO A 152 -7.77 7.79 -7.32
CA PRO A 152 -7.48 7.47 -8.71
C PRO A 152 -6.02 7.78 -9.06
N VAL A 153 -5.42 6.87 -9.83
CA VAL A 153 -4.16 7.05 -10.55
C VAL A 153 -4.49 7.72 -11.87
N VAL A 154 -4.02 8.96 -12.02
CA VAL A 154 -4.15 9.71 -13.27
C VAL A 154 -2.79 9.65 -13.93
N LEU A 155 -2.76 9.11 -15.14
CA LEU A 155 -1.55 8.97 -15.93
C LEU A 155 -1.34 10.22 -16.80
N GLY A 156 -0.08 10.56 -17.05
CA GLY A 156 0.26 11.58 -18.03
C GLY A 156 -0.13 11.15 -19.44
N GLU A 157 -0.11 12.08 -20.38
CA GLU A 157 -0.17 11.70 -21.79
C GLU A 157 1.03 10.80 -22.12
N PRO A 158 0.83 9.69 -22.85
CA PRO A 158 1.94 8.84 -23.26
C PRO A 158 2.87 9.66 -24.14
N LEU A 159 4.18 9.47 -23.96
CA LEU A 159 5.16 9.98 -24.90
C LEU A 159 4.76 9.52 -26.31
N GLU A 160 4.95 10.36 -27.32
CA GLU A 160 4.78 9.92 -28.72
C GLU A 160 5.75 8.76 -28.97
N THR A 161 5.21 7.55 -29.08
CA THR A 161 5.99 6.32 -29.30
C THR A 161 5.34 5.49 -30.38
N ASP A 162 6.12 5.10 -31.39
CA ASP A 162 5.64 4.24 -32.48
C ASP A 162 5.31 2.80 -32.02
N TYR A 163 5.97 2.34 -30.95
CA TYR A 163 5.79 1.03 -30.33
C TYR A 163 6.12 1.08 -28.83
N GLY A 164 5.38 0.34 -28.01
CA GLY A 164 5.74 0.09 -26.61
C GLY A 164 5.27 -1.29 -26.15
N ALA A 165 5.81 -1.76 -25.03
CA ALA A 165 5.40 -3.03 -24.44
C ALA A 165 5.43 -2.95 -22.92
N LEU A 166 4.44 -3.57 -22.28
CA LEU A 166 4.39 -3.72 -20.84
C LEU A 166 5.14 -4.99 -20.42
N LEU A 167 6.14 -4.86 -19.56
CA LEU A 167 6.91 -5.99 -19.04
C LEU A 167 6.33 -6.43 -17.69
N LEU A 168 5.55 -7.52 -17.68
CA LEU A 168 5.01 -8.14 -16.46
C LEU A 168 5.70 -9.47 -16.16
N THR A 169 5.79 -9.83 -14.88
CA THR A 169 6.50 -11.02 -14.40
C THR A 169 5.71 -12.34 -14.49
N ASN A 170 4.47 -12.31 -14.98
CA ASN A 170 3.55 -13.46 -14.85
C ASN A 170 2.32 -13.35 -15.76
N PHE A 171 2.30 -14.09 -16.88
CA PHE A 171 1.06 -14.42 -17.62
C PHE A 171 1.16 -15.74 -18.40
N VAL A 172 -0.01 -16.39 -18.62
CA VAL A 172 -0.21 -17.74 -19.19
C VAL A 172 -0.08 -17.74 -20.72
N GLU A 173 0.59 -18.75 -21.30
CA GLU A 173 0.78 -18.94 -22.75
C GLU A 173 -0.57 -18.95 -23.54
N PRO A 174 -0.66 -18.26 -24.70
CA PRO A 174 -1.71 -18.54 -25.68
C PRO A 174 -1.44 -19.91 -26.31
N ASN A 175 -2.41 -20.84 -26.25
CA ASN A 175 -2.33 -22.15 -26.90
C ASN A 175 -1.84 -22.03 -28.36
N GLN A 176 -0.60 -22.46 -28.62
CA GLN A 176 0.00 -22.43 -29.96
C GLN A 176 -0.75 -23.40 -30.90
N PRO A 177 -1.31 -22.95 -32.04
CA PRO A 177 -1.76 -23.87 -33.08
C PRO A 177 -0.57 -24.49 -33.81
N ASN A 178 -0.66 -25.77 -34.17
CA ASN A 178 0.36 -26.47 -34.95
C ASN A 178 0.49 -25.84 -36.36
N ALA A 179 1.49 -24.99 -36.57
CA ALA A 179 1.80 -24.35 -37.86
C ALA A 179 3.30 -24.43 -38.18
N PHE A 180 3.65 -24.44 -39.47
CA PHE A 180 5.03 -24.50 -39.97
C PHE A 180 5.46 -23.13 -40.51
N GLY A 181 6.72 -22.74 -40.26
CA GLY A 181 7.28 -21.47 -40.74
C GLY A 181 8.78 -21.35 -40.43
N SER A 182 9.45 -20.37 -41.03
CA SER A 182 10.87 -20.07 -40.79
C SER A 182 11.09 -18.57 -40.68
N GLY A 183 11.95 -18.15 -39.74
CA GLY A 183 12.21 -16.74 -39.46
C GLY A 183 13.59 -16.51 -38.87
N ILE A 184 14.05 -15.25 -38.94
CA ILE A 184 15.33 -14.80 -38.39
C ILE A 184 15.09 -13.51 -37.59
N ALA A 185 15.70 -13.42 -36.41
CA ALA A 185 15.74 -12.21 -35.61
C ALA A 185 17.17 -11.65 -35.60
N LEU A 186 17.31 -10.37 -35.94
CA LEU A 186 18.57 -9.64 -35.91
C LEU A 186 18.49 -8.59 -34.80
N ILE A 187 19.40 -8.66 -33.82
CA ILE A 187 19.43 -7.76 -32.66
C ILE A 187 20.78 -7.05 -32.63
N ASN A 188 20.75 -5.72 -32.70
CA ASN A 188 21.93 -4.88 -32.64
C ASN A 188 21.92 -4.09 -31.33
N ARG A 189 23.02 -4.19 -30.58
CA ARG A 189 23.28 -3.31 -29.44
C ARG A 189 23.89 -2.01 -29.95
N LEU A 190 23.18 -0.90 -29.75
CA LEU A 190 23.70 0.45 -29.92
C LEU A 190 24.10 1.02 -28.55
N ALA A 191 24.73 2.20 -28.53
CA ALA A 191 25.27 2.78 -27.31
C ALA A 191 24.20 3.09 -26.24
N ASP A 192 23.01 3.53 -26.68
CA ASP A 192 21.90 3.99 -25.83
C ASP A 192 20.58 3.23 -26.07
N ARG A 193 20.55 2.30 -27.04
CA ARG A 193 19.34 1.57 -27.41
C ARG A 193 19.62 0.21 -28.04
N ILE A 194 18.56 -0.59 -28.16
CA ILE A 194 18.57 -1.84 -28.92
C ILE A 194 17.78 -1.59 -30.21
N ALA A 195 18.39 -1.91 -31.35
CA ALA A 195 17.70 -1.95 -32.63
C ALA A 195 17.44 -3.41 -33.00
N TYR A 196 16.21 -3.75 -33.37
CA TYR A 196 15.87 -5.10 -33.80
C TYR A 196 15.11 -5.10 -35.13
N ARG A 197 15.26 -6.18 -35.91
CA ARG A 197 14.47 -6.45 -37.12
C ARG A 197 14.09 -7.92 -37.12
N VAL A 198 12.81 -8.20 -37.35
CA VAL A 198 12.25 -9.55 -37.45
C VAL A 198 11.63 -9.72 -38.82
N VAL A 199 12.00 -10.80 -39.52
CA VAL A 199 11.51 -11.12 -40.87
C VAL A 199 11.08 -12.58 -40.90
N TRP A 200 9.87 -12.81 -41.42
CA TRP A 200 9.27 -14.13 -41.56
C TRP A 200 8.94 -14.41 -43.03
N SER A 201 8.96 -15.69 -43.41
CA SER A 201 8.56 -16.13 -44.75
C SER A 201 7.90 -17.51 -44.68
N GLY A 202 7.06 -17.83 -45.68
CA GLY A 202 6.43 -19.15 -45.77
C GLY A 202 5.37 -19.45 -44.70
N LEU A 203 4.76 -18.42 -44.12
CA LEU A 203 3.71 -18.58 -43.11
C LEU A 203 2.42 -19.09 -43.75
N THR A 204 1.80 -20.10 -43.14
CA THR A 204 0.49 -20.63 -43.54
C THR A 204 -0.68 -20.04 -42.74
N SER A 205 -0.38 -19.16 -41.78
CA SER A 205 -1.35 -18.40 -40.97
C SER A 205 -0.77 -17.02 -40.61
N PRO A 206 -1.60 -16.05 -40.19
CA PRO A 206 -1.13 -14.73 -39.76
C PRO A 206 -0.18 -14.82 -38.57
N VAL A 207 0.83 -13.94 -38.52
CA VAL A 207 1.63 -13.71 -37.30
C VAL A 207 0.74 -13.03 -36.28
N THR A 208 0.52 -13.68 -35.13
CA THR A 208 -0.27 -13.11 -34.03
C THR A 208 0.59 -12.53 -32.91
N SER A 209 1.89 -12.87 -32.82
CA SER A 209 2.84 -12.29 -31.85
C SER A 209 4.32 -12.53 -32.21
N VAL A 210 5.23 -11.78 -31.58
CA VAL A 210 6.72 -11.90 -31.69
C VAL A 210 7.35 -11.64 -30.31
N ALA A 211 8.22 -12.53 -29.80
CA ALA A 211 8.85 -12.40 -28.48
C ALA A 211 10.39 -12.33 -28.53
N ILE A 212 11.00 -11.54 -27.62
CA ILE A 212 12.47 -11.41 -27.43
C ILE A 212 12.84 -11.92 -26.03
N ARG A 213 13.88 -12.75 -25.91
CA ARG A 213 14.35 -13.36 -24.65
C ARG A 213 15.70 -12.79 -24.19
N GLY A 214 15.91 -12.64 -22.87
CA GLY A 214 17.19 -12.20 -22.26
C GLY A 214 18.07 -13.36 -21.74
N PRO A 215 19.34 -13.11 -21.33
CA PRO A 215 20.22 -14.14 -20.76
C PRO A 215 19.92 -14.40 -19.27
N ILE A 216 20.16 -15.63 -18.80
CA ILE A 216 19.93 -16.03 -17.39
C ILE A 216 21.18 -16.70 -16.82
N ALA A 217 21.52 -16.38 -15.56
CA ALA A 217 22.37 -17.22 -14.74
C ALA A 217 21.57 -18.45 -14.26
N SER A 218 22.01 -19.64 -14.69
CA SER A 218 21.71 -20.97 -14.15
C SER A 218 20.29 -21.27 -13.58
N ALA A 219 19.49 -21.95 -14.41
CA ALA A 219 18.60 -23.07 -14.04
C ALA A 219 17.26 -22.82 -13.30
N GLY A 220 16.41 -21.91 -13.78
CA GLY A 220 14.98 -21.90 -13.41
C GLY A 220 14.08 -21.24 -14.47
N THR A 221 12.92 -21.84 -14.74
CA THR A 221 11.92 -21.35 -15.71
C THR A 221 11.28 -20.05 -15.21
N GLY A 222 11.36 -18.99 -16.01
CA GLY A 222 10.65 -17.74 -15.81
C GLY A 222 10.49 -17.04 -17.16
N ASP A 223 9.27 -17.01 -17.68
CA ASP A 223 8.97 -16.45 -19.00
C ASP A 223 8.83 -14.92 -18.92
N LEU A 224 9.32 -14.24 -19.96
CA LEU A 224 8.96 -12.85 -20.27
C LEU A 224 8.33 -12.85 -21.67
N LEU A 225 7.00 -12.70 -21.72
CA LEU A 225 6.23 -12.56 -22.95
C LEU A 225 6.10 -11.06 -23.26
N VAL A 226 6.48 -10.67 -24.48
CA VAL A 226 6.31 -9.30 -24.99
C VAL A 226 5.36 -9.39 -26.18
N ASP A 227 4.08 -9.05 -25.98
CA ASP A 227 3.11 -8.93 -27.08
C ASP A 227 3.18 -7.51 -27.65
N LEU A 228 3.72 -7.38 -28.87
CA LEU A 228 3.68 -6.14 -29.64
C LEU A 228 2.38 -6.09 -30.44
N LEU A 229 1.33 -5.49 -29.87
CA LEU A 229 0.07 -5.24 -30.56
C LEU A 229 0.12 -3.88 -31.29
N PRO A 230 -0.41 -3.77 -32.52
CA PRO A 230 -0.49 -2.48 -33.21
C PRO A 230 -1.44 -1.52 -32.47
N LEU A 231 -1.05 -0.24 -32.40
CA LEU A 231 -1.93 0.83 -31.92
C LEU A 231 -3.11 1.02 -32.90
N PRO A 232 -4.35 1.22 -32.42
CA PRO A 232 -5.39 1.80 -33.25
C PRO A 232 -4.94 3.20 -33.64
N THR A 233 -5.01 3.50 -34.94
CA THR A 233 -4.87 4.87 -35.43
C THR A 233 -5.93 5.71 -34.72
N LEU A 234 -5.52 6.74 -33.96
CA LEU A 234 -6.41 7.86 -33.66
C LEU A 234 -6.80 8.45 -35.02
N ASP A 235 -8.02 8.19 -35.46
CA ASP A 235 -8.56 8.96 -36.57
C ASP A 235 -8.70 10.40 -36.07
N ALA A 236 -7.93 11.30 -36.65
CA ALA A 236 -8.11 12.72 -36.49
C ALA A 236 -9.38 13.17 -37.24
N SER A 237 -10.54 12.64 -36.84
CA SER A 237 -11.85 13.08 -37.33
C SER A 237 -12.96 12.89 -36.29
N GLY A 238 -13.04 13.82 -35.33
CA GLY A 238 -14.28 14.17 -34.62
C GLY A 238 -14.30 13.83 -33.14
#